data_AF-A0A3P3R5I5-F1
#
_entry.id   AF-A0A3P3R5I5-F1
#
_cell.length_a   1.000
_cell.length_b   1.000
_cell.length_c   1.000
_cell.angle_alpha   90.00
_cell.angle_beta   90.00
_cell.angle_gamma   90.00
#
_symmetry.space_group_name_H-M   'P 1'
#
loop_
_entity.id
_entity.type
_entity.pdbx_description
1 polymer ?
#
loop_
_entity_poly.entity_id
_entity_poly.type
_entity_poly.pdbx_seq_one_letter_code
_entity_poly.pdbx_strand_id
1 'polypeptide(L)'
;MTMGGHLVEKTLVKRETFDESTQRVVDKEVEQTLLIPFQLDFDIGLLSIFSDQSDTSKLISRVGEASDFNFPITETQLPIDRLYADLQDTAWSIDVSSIRIQNFEAEGGMSGTYTIKDVGDMRIRALIDSHSSDITILRANIKTPSQEATFGFFQSGTVRLYSSLESEDPLWTEVKKITREAYDG
;
A
#
# COMPACT_ATOMS: atom_id res chain seq x y z
N MET A 1 16.15 -5.28 -18.02
CA MET A 1 15.39 -4.58 -19.05
C MET A 1 14.06 -4.27 -18.42
N THR A 2 13.70 -2.99 -18.37
CA THR A 2 12.50 -2.52 -17.69
C THR A 2 11.42 -2.21 -18.73
N MET A 3 10.20 -2.71 -18.52
CA MET A 3 9.06 -2.49 -19.40
C MET A 3 7.86 -1.97 -18.60
N GLY A 4 7.30 -0.84 -19.01
CA GLY A 4 6.03 -0.34 -18.50
C GLY A 4 4.85 -0.90 -19.29
N GLY A 5 3.73 -1.18 -18.62
CA GLY A 5 2.53 -1.71 -19.24
C GLY A 5 1.26 -1.32 -18.48
N HIS A 6 0.11 -1.65 -19.07
CA HIS A 6 -1.18 -1.55 -18.41
C HIS A 6 -1.93 -2.88 -18.59
N LEU A 7 -2.53 -3.39 -17.52
CA LEU A 7 -3.56 -4.41 -17.63
C LEU A 7 -4.87 -3.72 -17.99
N VAL A 8 -5.48 -4.16 -19.08
CA VAL A 8 -6.73 -3.61 -19.61
C VAL A 8 -7.87 -4.55 -19.24
N GLU A 9 -8.75 -4.11 -18.35
CA GLU A 9 -10.02 -4.80 -18.09
C GLU A 9 -11.17 -4.11 -18.80
N LYS A 10 -12.01 -4.90 -19.46
CA LYS A 10 -13.23 -4.45 -20.09
C LYS A 10 -14.42 -5.09 -19.41
N THR A 11 -15.31 -4.26 -18.88
CA THR A 11 -16.52 -4.72 -18.19
C THR A 11 -17.72 -4.01 -18.78
N LEU A 12 -18.77 -4.77 -19.10
CA LEU A 12 -20.05 -4.19 -19.48
C LEU A 12 -20.78 -3.73 -18.22
N VAL A 13 -21.08 -2.44 -18.15
CA VAL A 13 -21.85 -1.85 -17.05
C VAL A 13 -23.15 -1.29 -17.59
N LYS A 14 -24.25 -1.49 -16.85
CA LYS A 14 -25.52 -0.84 -17.16
C LYS A 14 -25.47 0.57 -16.60
N ARG A 15 -25.66 1.55 -17.48
CA ARG A 15 -25.76 2.96 -17.11
C ARG A 15 -27.10 3.50 -17.54
N GLU A 16 -27.80 4.10 -16.59
CA GLU A 16 -29.00 4.88 -16.87
C GLU A 16 -28.63 6.06 -17.75
N THR A 17 -29.21 6.12 -18.94
CA THR A 17 -29.04 7.22 -19.89
C THR A 17 -30.41 7.76 -20.26
N PHE A 18 -30.53 9.08 -20.34
CA PHE A 18 -31.74 9.71 -20.84
C PHE A 18 -31.78 9.59 -22.37
N ASP A 19 -32.81 8.92 -22.88
CA ASP A 19 -33.07 8.81 -24.31
C ASP A 19 -34.01 9.94 -24.75
N GLU A 20 -33.47 10.90 -25.51
CA GLU A 20 -34.21 12.07 -25.99
C GLU A 20 -35.39 11.70 -26.91
N SER A 21 -35.31 10.56 -27.61
CA SER A 21 -36.34 10.13 -28.57
C SER A 21 -37.56 9.52 -27.88
N THR A 22 -37.35 8.86 -26.74
CA THR A 22 -38.42 8.24 -25.95
C THR A 22 -38.79 9.04 -24.71
N GLN A 23 -38.05 10.11 -24.40
CA GLN A 23 -38.18 10.95 -23.21
C GLN A 23 -38.16 10.12 -21.90
N ARG A 24 -37.37 9.04 -21.89
CA ARG A 24 -37.30 8.08 -20.78
C ARG A 24 -35.85 7.80 -20.39
N VAL A 25 -35.66 7.45 -19.12
CA VAL A 25 -34.41 6.85 -18.65
C VAL A 25 -34.42 5.39 -19.09
N VAL A 26 -33.39 4.99 -19.82
CA VAL A 26 -33.20 3.62 -20.29
C VAL A 26 -31.85 3.08 -19.82
N ASP A 27 -31.81 1.78 -19.51
CA ASP A 27 -30.57 1.07 -19.24
C ASP A 27 -29.81 0.87 -20.55
N LYS A 28 -28.61 1.44 -20.65
CA LYS A 28 -27.70 1.18 -21.75
C LYS A 28 -26.49 0.41 -21.23
N GLU A 29 -26.15 -0.68 -21.90
CA GLU A 29 -24.88 -1.36 -21.67
C GLU A 29 -23.75 -0.52 -22.29
N VAL A 30 -22.80 -0.12 -21.46
CA VAL A 30 -21.62 0.63 -21.85
C VAL A 30 -20.40 -0.21 -21.49
N GLU A 31 -19.47 -0.36 -22.43
CA GLU A 31 -18.17 -0.97 -22.15
C GLU A 31 -17.32 0.03 -21.36
N GLN A 32 -17.01 -0.29 -20.12
CA GLN A 32 -16.08 0.45 -19.29
C GLN A 32 -14.70 -0.21 -19.37
N THR A 33 -13.67 0.60 -19.64
CA THR A 33 -12.27 0.15 -19.65
C THR A 33 -11.57 0.65 -18.40
N LEU A 34 -10.97 -0.28 -17.64
CA LEU A 34 -10.09 0.01 -16.50
C LEU A 34 -8.64 -0.28 -16.93
N LEU A 35 -7.74 0.63 -16.56
CA LEU A 35 -6.31 0.50 -16.85
C LEU A 35 -5.53 0.42 -15.53
N ILE A 36 -4.88 -0.71 -15.28
CA ILE A 36 -4.05 -0.92 -14.09
C ILE A 36 -2.58 -0.81 -14.53
N PRO A 37 -1.87 0.28 -14.20
CA PRO A 37 -0.48 0.47 -14.60
C PRO A 37 0.46 -0.46 -13.81
N PHE A 38 1.46 -1.00 -14.49
CA PHE A 38 2.52 -1.80 -13.87
C PHE A 38 3.86 -1.64 -14.58
N GLN A 39 4.93 -2.01 -13.90
CA GLN A 39 6.28 -2.03 -14.43
C GLN A 39 6.92 -3.39 -14.14
N LEU A 40 7.54 -4.00 -15.16
CA LEU A 40 8.30 -5.24 -15.05
C LEU A 40 9.78 -4.94 -15.25
N ASP A 41 10.60 -5.36 -14.31
CA ASP A 41 12.05 -5.44 -14.49
C ASP A 41 12.48 -6.90 -14.60
N PHE A 42 12.83 -7.31 -15.81
CA PHE A 42 13.23 -8.69 -16.10
C PHE A 42 14.63 -9.04 -15.58
N ASP A 43 15.50 -8.06 -15.32
CA ASP A 43 16.87 -8.36 -14.89
C ASP A 43 16.90 -8.81 -13.42
N ILE A 44 16.00 -8.24 -12.61
CA ILE A 44 15.87 -8.53 -11.18
C ILE A 44 14.59 -9.29 -10.83
N GLY A 45 13.73 -9.59 -11.82
CA GLY A 45 12.48 -10.32 -11.61
C GLY A 45 11.44 -9.54 -10.80
N LEU A 46 11.39 -8.22 -10.93
CA LEU A 46 10.53 -7.35 -10.13
C LEU A 46 9.27 -6.93 -10.91
N LEU A 47 8.11 -7.06 -10.26
CA LEU A 47 6.84 -6.51 -10.74
C LEU A 47 6.39 -5.40 -9.79
N SER A 48 6.40 -4.15 -10.26
CA SER A 48 5.92 -3.00 -9.49
C SER A 48 4.51 -2.63 -9.93
N ILE A 49 3.59 -2.60 -8.96
CA ILE A 49 2.17 -2.27 -9.16
C ILE A 49 1.83 -1.12 -8.23
N PHE A 50 1.37 -0.01 -8.79
CA PHE A 50 0.93 1.14 -8.00
C PHE A 50 -0.58 1.32 -8.19
N SER A 51 -1.36 0.48 -7.53
CA SER A 51 -2.82 0.59 -7.51
C SER A 51 -3.38 0.19 -6.13
N ASP A 52 -4.70 0.15 -6.01
CA ASP A 52 -5.34 -0.45 -4.86
C ASP A 52 -5.09 -1.97 -4.78
N GLN A 53 -5.45 -2.56 -3.63
CA GLN A 53 -5.23 -3.98 -3.38
C GLN A 53 -6.06 -4.87 -4.31
N SER A 54 -7.23 -4.40 -4.75
CA SER A 54 -8.11 -5.18 -5.62
C SER A 54 -7.49 -5.32 -7.01
N ASP A 55 -6.98 -4.22 -7.55
CA ASP A 55 -6.29 -4.17 -8.84
C ASP A 55 -4.96 -4.92 -8.80
N THR A 56 -4.23 -4.82 -7.70
CA THR A 56 -3.01 -5.59 -7.46
C THR A 56 -3.29 -7.09 -7.51
N SER A 57 -4.33 -7.55 -6.80
CA SER A 57 -4.72 -8.97 -6.77
C SER A 57 -5.13 -9.47 -8.15
N LYS A 58 -5.89 -8.67 -8.90
CA LYS A 58 -6.27 -9.01 -10.29
C LYS A 58 -5.06 -9.15 -11.19
N LEU A 59 -4.12 -8.21 -11.12
CA LEU A 59 -2.92 -8.24 -11.95
C LEU A 59 -2.06 -9.47 -11.64
N ILE A 60 -1.84 -9.77 -10.35
CA ILE A 60 -1.13 -10.98 -9.92
C ILE A 60 -1.82 -12.24 -10.47
N SER A 61 -3.16 -12.32 -10.37
CA SER A 61 -3.93 -13.44 -10.92
C SER A 61 -3.73 -13.58 -12.43
N ARG A 62 -3.77 -12.48 -13.18
CA ARG A 62 -3.59 -12.49 -14.64
C ARG A 62 -2.18 -12.87 -15.07
N VAL A 63 -1.16 -12.40 -14.36
CA VAL A 63 0.23 -12.81 -14.60
C VAL A 63 0.43 -14.29 -14.25
N GLY A 64 -0.19 -14.75 -13.16
CA GLY A 64 -0.22 -16.17 -12.80
C GLY A 64 -0.86 -17.03 -13.88
N GLU A 65 -2.05 -16.66 -14.36
CA GLU A 65 -2.74 -17.33 -15.47
C GLU A 65 -1.89 -17.36 -16.75
N ALA A 66 -1.32 -16.22 -17.15
CA ALA A 66 -0.50 -16.10 -18.37
C ALA A 66 0.81 -16.90 -18.30
N SER A 67 1.27 -17.23 -17.09
CA SER A 67 2.47 -18.03 -16.85
C SER A 67 2.16 -19.50 -16.53
N ASP A 68 0.90 -19.94 -16.60
CA ASP A 68 0.43 -21.23 -16.10
C ASP A 68 0.88 -21.50 -14.65
N PHE A 69 1.03 -20.45 -13.85
CA PHE A 69 1.53 -20.48 -12.47
C PHE A 69 2.90 -21.17 -12.32
N ASN A 70 3.73 -21.15 -13.38
CA ASN A 70 5.03 -21.80 -13.39
C ASN A 70 6.05 -21.17 -12.43
N PHE A 71 5.76 -19.99 -11.90
CA PHE A 71 6.58 -19.33 -10.88
C PHE A 71 5.70 -18.67 -9.81
N PRO A 72 6.16 -18.66 -8.54
CA PRO A 72 5.48 -17.93 -7.49
C PRO A 72 5.70 -16.42 -7.67
N ILE A 73 4.64 -15.63 -7.49
CA ILE A 73 4.71 -14.17 -7.37
C ILE A 73 4.67 -13.85 -5.88
N THR A 74 5.77 -13.36 -5.34
CA THR A 74 5.89 -13.01 -3.91
C THR A 74 5.89 -11.50 -3.74
N GLU A 75 5.12 -11.01 -2.76
CA GLU A 75 5.15 -9.60 -2.37
C GLU A 75 6.49 -9.25 -1.74
N THR A 76 7.08 -8.12 -2.17
CA THR A 76 8.25 -7.55 -1.50
C THR A 76 7.77 -6.87 -0.22
N GLN A 77 8.40 -7.19 0.90
CA GLN A 77 8.03 -6.60 2.18
C GLN A 77 8.49 -5.14 2.24
N LEU A 78 7.65 -4.27 2.80
CA LEU A 78 8.00 -2.88 3.08
C LEU A 78 9.11 -2.84 4.15
N PRO A 79 10.30 -2.28 3.88
CA PRO A 79 11.34 -2.11 4.88
C PRO A 79 10.94 -1.03 5.89
N ILE A 80 10.31 -1.45 6.98
CA ILE A 80 9.73 -0.57 8.01
C ILE A 80 10.79 0.30 8.68
N ASP A 81 12.00 -0.22 8.84
CA ASP A 81 13.16 0.49 9.37
C ASP A 81 13.54 1.69 8.51
N ARG A 82 13.68 1.48 7.19
CA ARG A 82 13.97 2.54 6.23
C ARG A 82 12.85 3.54 6.12
N LEU A 83 11.62 3.06 5.96
CA LEU A 83 10.43 3.90 5.93
C LEU A 83 10.36 4.82 7.15
N TYR A 84 10.61 4.29 8.34
CA TYR A 84 10.59 5.09 9.55
C TYR A 84 11.73 6.10 9.57
N ALA A 85 12.93 5.74 9.13
CA ALA A 85 14.05 6.68 8.98
C ALA A 85 13.71 7.81 7.99
N ASP A 86 13.19 7.48 6.81
CA ASP A 86 12.81 8.45 5.77
C ASP A 86 11.72 9.42 6.27
N LEU A 87 10.75 8.91 7.05
CA LEU A 87 9.73 9.74 7.69
C LEU A 87 10.34 10.70 8.73
N GLN A 88 11.34 10.25 9.48
CA GLN A 88 12.02 11.04 10.52
C GLN A 88 12.94 12.13 9.92
N ASP A 89 13.41 11.95 8.68
CA ASP A 89 14.22 12.93 7.96
C ASP A 89 13.39 14.10 7.38
N THR A 90 12.06 14.00 7.47
CA THR A 90 11.15 15.10 7.11
C THR A 90 11.08 16.17 8.20
N ALA A 91 10.61 17.37 7.84
CA ALA A 91 10.30 18.43 8.81
C ALA A 91 8.98 18.19 9.58
N TRP A 92 8.35 17.02 9.44
CA TRP A 92 7.05 16.73 10.02
C TRP A 92 7.17 16.21 11.44
N SER A 93 6.10 16.37 12.22
CA SER A 93 5.99 15.71 13.51
C SER A 93 5.39 14.32 13.30
N ILE A 94 6.15 13.28 13.62
CA ILE A 94 5.75 11.89 13.46
C ILE A 94 5.60 11.26 14.86
N ASP A 95 4.41 10.76 15.17
CA ASP A 95 4.12 10.07 16.43
C ASP A 95 3.62 8.65 16.16
N VAL A 96 4.36 7.62 16.61
CA VAL A 96 3.99 6.22 16.37
C VAL A 96 2.97 5.74 17.40
N SER A 97 1.71 5.90 17.04
CA SER A 97 0.56 5.46 17.84
C SER A 97 0.53 3.94 18.13
N SER A 98 1.01 3.09 17.22
CA SER A 98 1.08 1.65 17.49
C SER A 98 2.03 0.89 16.58
N ILE A 99 2.64 -0.18 17.10
CA ILE A 99 3.45 -1.14 16.34
C ILE A 99 2.90 -2.54 16.61
N ARG A 100 2.70 -3.34 15.55
CA ARG A 100 2.36 -4.76 15.64
C ARG A 100 3.53 -5.62 15.16
N ILE A 101 4.02 -6.47 16.05
CA ILE A 101 5.13 -7.38 15.83
C ILE A 101 4.58 -8.81 15.81
N GLN A 102 4.90 -9.57 14.76
CA GLN A 102 4.68 -11.02 14.72
C GLN A 102 5.86 -11.76 15.35
N ASN A 103 5.66 -13.04 15.70
CA ASN A 103 6.70 -13.89 16.28
C ASN A 103 7.42 -13.28 17.50
N PHE A 104 6.74 -12.40 18.26
CA PHE A 104 7.31 -11.78 19.44
C PHE A 104 7.55 -12.87 20.49
N GLU A 105 8.82 -13.11 20.83
CA GLU A 105 9.22 -14.09 21.82
C GLU A 105 8.94 -13.57 23.24
N ALA A 106 8.01 -14.23 23.93
CA ALA A 106 7.78 -14.08 25.34
C ALA A 106 8.57 -15.14 26.13
N GLU A 107 8.70 -14.93 27.44
CA GLU A 107 9.36 -15.89 28.33
C GLU A 107 8.73 -17.30 28.22
N GLY A 108 9.59 -18.32 28.30
CA GLY A 108 9.15 -19.72 28.24
C GLY A 108 8.98 -20.29 26.83
N GLY A 109 9.55 -19.65 25.81
CA GLY A 109 9.52 -20.16 24.42
C GLY A 109 8.16 -19.99 23.73
N MET A 110 7.31 -19.10 24.26
CA MET A 110 6.04 -18.76 23.62
C MET A 110 6.25 -17.59 22.65
N SER A 111 5.95 -17.79 21.38
CA SER A 111 5.93 -16.71 20.38
C SER A 111 4.51 -16.33 20.02
N GLY A 112 4.23 -15.05 19.83
CA GLY A 112 2.89 -14.59 19.46
C GLY A 112 2.89 -13.28 18.69
N THR A 113 1.70 -12.81 18.34
CA THR A 113 1.53 -11.45 17.82
C THR A 113 1.37 -10.50 18.99
N TYR A 114 2.23 -9.48 19.06
CA TYR A 114 2.17 -8.45 20.08
C TYR A 114 1.87 -7.09 19.43
N THR A 115 1.00 -6.29 20.07
CA THR A 115 0.69 -4.93 19.61
C THR A 115 0.97 -3.96 20.75
N ILE A 116 1.90 -3.06 20.50
CA ILE A 116 2.27 -1.99 21.43
C ILE A 116 1.51 -0.74 20.99
N LYS A 117 0.87 -0.05 21.92
CA LYS A 117 0.20 1.23 21.71
C LYS A 117 0.96 2.33 22.45
N ASP A 118 0.80 3.56 21.97
CA ASP A 118 1.37 4.77 22.58
C ASP A 118 2.88 4.62 22.81
N VAL A 119 3.58 4.26 21.72
CA VAL A 119 5.01 3.96 21.77
C VAL A 119 5.78 5.27 21.89
N GLY A 120 6.28 5.60 23.08
CA GLY A 120 7.10 6.80 23.26
C GLY A 120 8.41 6.76 22.44
N ASP A 121 8.89 7.93 22.02
CA ASP A 121 9.95 8.13 21.02
C ASP A 121 11.23 7.29 21.22
N MET A 122 11.78 7.26 22.45
CA MET A 122 13.00 6.51 22.76
C MET A 122 12.85 4.99 22.62
N ARG A 123 11.62 4.46 22.66
CA ARG A 123 11.35 3.02 22.54
C ARG A 123 11.07 2.60 21.11
N ILE A 124 10.63 3.52 20.25
CA ILE A 124 10.28 3.21 18.85
C ILE A 124 11.50 2.72 18.08
N ARG A 125 12.60 3.48 18.09
CA ARG A 125 13.82 3.11 17.34
C ARG A 125 14.35 1.74 17.75
N ALA A 126 14.47 1.50 19.07
CA ALA A 126 14.92 0.21 19.57
C ALA A 126 14.03 -0.95 19.11
N LEU A 127 12.71 -0.77 19.10
CA LEU A 127 11.76 -1.79 18.64
C LEU A 127 11.85 -2.02 17.12
N ILE A 128 12.02 -0.97 16.35
CA ILE A 128 12.17 -1.06 14.89
C ILE A 128 13.50 -1.73 14.54
N ASP A 129 14.60 -1.32 15.16
CA ASP A 129 15.92 -1.89 14.93
C ASP A 129 15.98 -3.38 15.31
N SER A 130 15.30 -3.79 16.39
CA SER A 130 15.33 -5.18 16.87
C SER A 130 14.33 -6.11 16.20
N HIS A 131 13.27 -5.58 15.58
CA HIS A 131 12.16 -6.38 15.05
C HIS A 131 11.68 -5.94 13.65
N SER A 132 12.48 -5.22 12.87
CA SER A 132 12.06 -4.64 11.58
C SER A 132 11.38 -5.65 10.65
N SER A 133 11.95 -6.85 10.52
CA SER A 133 11.41 -7.95 9.70
C SER A 133 10.13 -8.60 10.25
N ASP A 134 9.85 -8.39 11.53
CA ASP A 134 8.68 -8.95 12.22
C ASP A 134 7.57 -7.92 12.43
N ILE A 135 7.83 -6.63 12.15
CA ILE A 135 6.82 -5.59 12.23
C ILE A 135 5.86 -5.73 11.04
N THR A 136 4.64 -6.17 11.36
CA THR A 136 3.56 -6.32 10.37
C THR A 136 2.79 -5.04 10.12
N ILE A 137 2.71 -4.16 11.12
CA ILE A 137 1.99 -2.89 11.02
C ILE A 137 2.72 -1.83 11.86
N LEU A 138 3.01 -0.69 11.25
CA LEU A 138 3.40 0.54 11.92
C LEU A 138 2.31 1.59 11.69
N ARG A 139 1.71 2.13 12.75
CA ARG A 139 0.75 3.23 12.65
C ARG A 139 1.34 4.50 13.21
N ALA A 140 1.41 5.53 12.37
CA ALA A 140 1.91 6.83 12.72
C ALA A 140 0.84 7.90 12.53
N ASN A 141 0.72 8.80 13.49
CA ASN A 141 0.12 10.10 13.29
C ASN A 141 1.21 11.02 12.69
N ILE A 142 0.94 11.55 11.52
CA ILE A 142 1.81 12.47 10.80
C ILE A 142 1.15 13.83 10.83
N LYS A 143 1.87 14.80 11.39
CA LYS A 143 1.44 16.17 11.52
C LYS A 143 2.38 17.12 10.79
N THR A 144 1.81 17.86 9.86
CA THR A 144 2.45 18.97 9.16
C THR A 144 1.93 20.29 9.73
N PRO A 145 2.49 21.45 9.34
CA PRO A 145 1.96 22.75 9.77
C PRO A 145 0.50 22.99 9.38
N SER A 146 0.02 22.35 8.30
CA SER A 146 -1.32 22.56 7.74
C SER A 146 -2.30 21.42 8.05
N GLN A 147 -1.83 20.22 8.36
CA GLN A 147 -2.65 19.01 8.38
C GLN A 147 -2.18 17.98 9.39
N GLU A 148 -3.08 17.10 9.80
CA GLU A 148 -2.80 15.97 10.68
C GLU A 148 -3.56 14.74 10.18
N ALA A 149 -2.87 13.61 10.05
CA ALA A 149 -3.44 12.39 9.52
C ALA A 149 -2.80 11.14 10.10
N THR A 150 -3.59 10.08 10.24
CA THR A 150 -3.10 8.79 10.71
C THR A 150 -2.91 7.84 9.55
N PHE A 151 -1.70 7.30 9.43
CA PHE A 151 -1.30 6.34 8.42
C PHE A 151 -0.98 4.99 9.07
N GLY A 152 -1.38 3.91 8.42
CA GLY A 152 -0.93 2.55 8.72
C GLY A 152 -0.09 2.02 7.58
N PHE A 153 1.15 1.67 7.88
CA PHE A 153 2.09 1.04 6.98
C PHE A 153 2.13 -0.45 7.30
N PHE A 154 1.77 -1.27 6.33
CA PHE A 154 1.71 -2.72 6.48
C PHE A 154 2.95 -3.33 5.82
N GLN A 155 3.44 -4.43 6.38
CA GLN A 155 4.58 -5.16 5.84
C GLN A 155 4.35 -5.62 4.39
N SER A 156 3.09 -5.84 3.98
CA SER A 156 2.72 -6.14 2.59
C SER A 156 2.89 -4.97 1.60
N GLY A 157 3.37 -3.81 2.06
CA GLY A 157 3.47 -2.60 1.25
C GLY A 157 2.18 -1.80 1.15
N THR A 158 1.07 -2.29 1.73
CA THR A 158 -0.16 -1.51 1.81
C THR A 158 0.07 -0.30 2.72
N VAL A 159 -0.32 0.89 2.24
CA VAL A 159 -0.43 2.10 3.07
C VAL A 159 -1.90 2.45 3.19
N ARG A 160 -2.38 2.62 4.42
CA ARG A 160 -3.77 2.98 4.71
C ARG A 160 -3.84 4.33 5.40
N LEU A 161 -4.59 5.24 4.81
CA LEU A 161 -5.02 6.48 5.45
C LEU A 161 -6.28 6.22 6.30
N TYR A 162 -6.26 6.63 7.57
CA TYR A 162 -7.37 6.46 8.51
C TYR A 162 -8.16 7.75 8.77
N SER A 163 -7.67 8.92 8.33
CA SER A 163 -8.40 10.19 8.41
C SER A 163 -9.14 10.50 7.10
N SER A 164 -10.19 11.31 7.19
CA SER A 164 -10.89 11.85 6.01
C SER A 164 -10.06 12.98 5.40
N LEU A 165 -8.97 12.65 4.71
CA LEU A 165 -8.37 13.58 3.75
C LEU A 165 -9.03 13.34 2.38
N GLU A 166 -9.14 14.38 1.57
CA GLU A 166 -9.54 14.20 0.18
C GLU A 166 -8.46 13.40 -0.57
N SER A 167 -8.84 12.63 -1.60
CA SER A 167 -7.94 11.70 -2.29
C SER A 167 -6.74 12.35 -2.98
N GLU A 168 -6.79 13.67 -3.22
CA GLU A 168 -5.72 14.48 -3.82
C GLU A 168 -4.90 15.26 -2.79
N ASP A 169 -4.98 14.87 -1.51
CA ASP A 169 -4.27 15.58 -0.46
C ASP A 169 -2.73 15.55 -0.68
N PRO A 170 -2.04 16.71 -0.60
CA PRO A 170 -0.58 16.79 -0.77
C PRO A 170 0.18 15.90 0.21
N LEU A 171 -0.30 15.74 1.46
CA LEU A 171 0.31 14.86 2.44
C LEU A 171 0.24 13.40 2.00
N TRP A 172 -0.90 12.98 1.44
CA TRP A 172 -1.03 11.61 0.92
C TRP A 172 -0.06 11.35 -0.24
N THR A 173 0.11 12.32 -1.12
CA THR A 173 1.03 12.21 -2.25
C THR A 173 2.47 12.05 -1.78
N GLU A 174 2.92 12.84 -0.80
CA GLU A 174 4.28 12.77 -0.30
C GLU A 174 4.53 11.50 0.53
N VAL A 175 3.57 11.04 1.35
CA VAL A 175 3.68 9.77 2.07
C VAL A 175 3.83 8.57 1.12
N LYS A 176 3.10 8.56 0.00
CA LYS A 176 3.27 7.53 -1.04
C LYS A 176 4.67 7.57 -1.65
N LYS A 177 5.23 8.76 -1.87
CA LYS A 177 6.58 8.93 -2.42
C LYS A 177 7.64 8.41 -1.43
N ILE A 178 7.58 8.80 -0.16
CA ILE A 178 8.48 8.31 0.89
C ILE A 178 8.39 6.78 1.00
N THR A 179 7.17 6.23 0.98
CA THR A 179 6.98 4.77 1.01
C THR A 179 7.65 4.07 -0.17
N ARG A 180 7.62 4.69 -1.36
CA ARG A 180 8.30 4.17 -2.54
C ARG A 180 9.82 4.24 -2.41
N GLU A 181 10.35 5.37 -1.96
CA GLU A 181 11.79 5.57 -1.77
C GLU A 181 12.38 4.55 -0.78
N ALA A 182 11.63 4.17 0.26
CA ALA A 182 12.03 3.13 1.19
C ALA A 182 12.33 1.77 0.52
N TYR A 183 11.64 1.42 -0.57
CA TYR A 183 11.92 0.21 -1.35
C TYR A 183 13.18 0.33 -2.21
N ASP A 184 13.51 1.54 -2.69
CA ASP A 184 14.51 1.75 -3.73
C ASP A 184 15.95 1.79 -3.15
N GLY A 185 16.13 2.23 -1.91
CA GLY A 185 17.39 2.15 -1.15
C GLY A 185 18.47 3.15 -1.54
#